data_AF-A0A6C1PP19-F1
#
_entry.id   AF-A0A6C1PP19-F1
#
_cell.length_a   1.000
_cell.length_b   1.000
_cell.length_c   1.000
_cell.angle_alpha   90.00
_cell.angle_beta   90.00
_cell.angle_gamma   90.00
#
_symmetry.space_group_name_H-M   'P 1'
#
loop_
_entity.id
_entity.type
_entity.pdbx_description
1 polymer ?
#
loop_
_entity_poly.entity_id
_entity_poly.type
_entity_poly.pdbx_seq_one_letter_code
_entity_poly.pdbx_strand_id
1 'polypeptide(L)'
;MGVREEKLEALGFAVDAAPKAAGLYDPVVIVGNTFTMSGSVPIDGGQPQFVGKVPSGVSVDDAKRAAALCAANLLRVFIRDVGPLDRIERIVKITGFVNSEPTFSEQHVVMNGASQLLLDVL
;
A
#
# COMPACT_ATOMS: atom_id res chain seq x y z
N MET A 1 8.43 9.07 17.26
CA MET A 1 8.03 8.72 15.87
C MET A 1 9.25 8.99 15.00
N GLY A 2 9.54 8.13 14.01
CA GLY A 2 10.65 8.38 13.09
C GLY A 2 10.25 9.36 11.99
N VAL A 3 11.23 9.89 11.26
CA VAL A 3 11.01 10.88 10.19
C VAL A 3 10.15 10.28 9.06
N ARG A 4 10.28 8.99 8.78
CA ARG A 4 9.49 8.29 7.76
C ARG A 4 8.04 8.11 8.18
N GLU A 5 7.79 7.79 9.44
CA GLU A 5 6.44 7.73 10.01
C GLU A 5 5.77 9.11 9.98
N GLU A 6 6.48 10.19 10.32
CA GLU A 6 5.98 11.56 10.23
C GLU A 6 5.61 11.96 8.79
N LYS A 7 6.43 11.58 7.80
CA LYS A 7 6.09 11.77 6.38
C LYS A 7 4.82 11.04 5.98
N LEU A 8 4.65 9.80 6.44
CA LEU A 8 3.44 9.01 6.17
C LEU A 8 2.19 9.69 6.75
N GLU A 9 2.27 10.20 7.98
CA GLU A 9 1.18 10.97 8.59
C GLU A 9 0.90 12.28 7.87
N ALA A 10 1.93 13.01 7.46
CA ALA A 10 1.79 14.27 6.72
C ALA A 10 1.09 14.08 5.36
N LEU A 11 1.22 12.89 4.76
CA LEU A 11 0.50 12.50 3.53
C LEU A 11 -0.95 12.06 3.80
N GLY A 12 -1.42 12.14 5.05
CA GLY A 12 -2.79 11.82 5.46
C GLY A 12 -2.98 10.36 5.89
N PHE A 13 -1.90 9.59 6.07
CA PHE A 13 -1.98 8.19 6.48
C PHE A 13 -1.53 8.02 7.92
N ALA A 14 -2.48 8.06 8.87
CA ALA A 14 -2.20 7.79 10.28
C ALA A 14 -1.50 6.42 10.47
N VAL A 15 -0.42 6.37 11.26
CA VAL A 15 0.44 5.18 11.38
C VAL A 15 -0.19 4.04 12.18
N ASP A 16 -1.15 4.36 13.04
CA ASP A 16 -1.88 3.42 13.89
C ASP A 16 -3.09 2.75 13.19
N ALA A 17 -3.44 3.20 11.98
CA ALA A 17 -4.57 2.70 11.20
C ALA A 17 -4.25 1.45 10.36
N ALA A 18 -3.36 0.56 10.84
CA ALA A 18 -2.99 -0.66 10.12
C ALA A 18 -4.20 -1.61 9.94
N PRO A 19 -4.50 -2.09 8.73
CA PRO A 19 -5.58 -3.05 8.52
C PRO A 19 -5.28 -4.39 9.19
N LYS A 20 -6.34 -5.07 9.64
CA LYS A 20 -6.24 -6.44 10.15
C LYS A 20 -6.04 -7.43 8.99
N ALA A 21 -5.35 -8.53 9.26
CA ALA A 21 -5.26 -9.64 8.31
C ALA A 21 -6.67 -10.19 8.00
N ALA A 22 -6.93 -10.50 6.74
CA ALA A 22 -8.22 -10.98 6.28
C ALA A 22 -8.36 -12.52 6.29
N GLY A 23 -7.32 -13.25 6.71
CA GLY A 23 -7.30 -14.71 6.68
C GLY A 23 -6.17 -15.31 7.51
N LEU A 24 -5.98 -16.63 7.36
CA LEU A 24 -4.98 -17.41 8.08
C LEU A 24 -3.63 -17.40 7.33
N TYR A 25 -2.89 -16.29 7.45
CA TYR A 25 -1.56 -16.12 6.88
C TYR A 25 -0.78 -15.04 7.64
N ASP A 26 0.55 -15.06 7.52
CA ASP A 26 1.41 -14.02 8.08
C ASP A 26 1.45 -12.78 7.18
N PRO A 27 1.12 -11.58 7.68
CA PRO A 27 1.15 -10.36 6.87
C PRO A 27 2.56 -10.00 6.37
N VAL A 28 3.58 -10.34 7.15
CA VAL A 28 5.00 -10.13 6.81
C VAL A 28 5.80 -11.36 7.19
N VAL A 29 6.66 -11.82 6.28
CA VAL A 29 7.63 -12.89 6.55
C VAL A 29 9.02 -12.35 6.24
N ILE A 30 9.95 -12.55 7.18
CA ILE A 30 11.35 -12.12 7.07
C ILE A 30 12.23 -13.34 6.83
N VAL A 31 13.04 -13.31 5.78
CA VAL A 31 14.03 -14.35 5.45
C VAL A 31 15.39 -13.69 5.27
N GLY A 32 16.26 -13.85 6.28
CA GLY A 32 17.53 -13.12 6.33
C GLY A 32 17.31 -11.62 6.40
N ASN A 33 17.84 -10.87 5.43
CA ASN A 33 17.72 -9.41 5.36
C ASN A 33 16.62 -8.94 4.39
N THR A 34 15.84 -9.86 3.83
CA THR A 34 14.73 -9.54 2.93
C THR A 34 13.43 -9.89 3.62
N PHE A 35 12.43 -9.02 3.50
CA PHE A 35 11.07 -9.34 3.90
C PHE A 35 10.14 -9.35 2.69
N THR A 36 9.08 -10.14 2.78
CA THR A 36 7.97 -10.12 1.84
C THR A 36 6.69 -9.86 2.60
N MET A 37 5.78 -9.12 1.98
CA MET A 37 4.48 -8.81 2.56
C MET A 37 3.39 -9.48 1.75
N SER A 38 2.35 -9.91 2.45
CA SER A 38 1.11 -10.35 1.85
C SER A 38 0.41 -9.18 1.13
N GLY A 39 -0.50 -9.50 0.21
CA GLY A 39 -1.19 -8.48 -0.59
C GLY A 39 -2.00 -7.52 0.28
N SER A 40 -2.02 -6.24 -0.11
CA SER A 40 -2.87 -5.22 0.52
C SER A 40 -3.97 -4.77 -0.41
N VAL A 41 -5.15 -4.53 0.16
CA VAL A 41 -6.31 -3.91 -0.48
C VAL A 41 -6.51 -2.49 0.07
N PRO A 42 -7.18 -1.59 -0.66
CA PRO A 42 -7.36 -0.20 -0.25
C PRO A 42 -8.44 -0.09 0.83
N ILE A 43 -8.15 -0.55 2.05
CA ILE A 43 -9.04 -0.45 3.20
C ILE A 43 -8.68 0.80 4.01
N ASP A 44 -9.69 1.56 4.41
CA ASP A 44 -9.55 2.64 5.38
C ASP A 44 -10.79 2.72 6.28
N GLY A 45 -10.61 3.09 7.55
CA GLY A 45 -11.69 3.06 8.54
C GLY A 45 -12.37 1.69 8.71
N GLY A 46 -11.65 0.60 8.39
CA GLY A 46 -12.18 -0.76 8.41
C GLY A 46 -13.12 -1.11 7.25
N GLN A 47 -13.24 -0.25 6.23
CA GLN A 47 -14.08 -0.48 5.05
C GLN A 47 -13.24 -0.45 3.76
N PRO A 48 -13.55 -1.31 2.78
CA PRO A 48 -12.97 -1.20 1.44
C PRO A 48 -13.29 0.16 0.81
N GLN A 49 -12.27 0.83 0.30
CA GLN A 49 -12.37 2.03 -0.52
C GLN A 49 -12.20 1.64 -2.00
N PHE A 50 -12.72 2.46 -2.91
CA PHE A 50 -12.47 2.31 -4.36
C PHE A 50 -12.82 0.92 -4.92
N VAL A 51 -14.05 0.46 -4.68
CA VAL A 51 -14.50 -0.88 -5.12
C VAL A 51 -15.10 -0.82 -6.53
N GLY A 52 -14.46 -1.49 -7.49
CA GLY A 52 -14.96 -1.58 -8.86
C GLY A 52 -13.87 -1.96 -9.86
N LYS A 53 -14.21 -1.86 -11.15
CA LYS A 53 -13.26 -1.97 -12.25
C LYS A 53 -12.80 -0.60 -12.71
N VAL A 54 -11.55 -0.48 -13.14
CA VAL A 54 -11.03 0.75 -13.76
C VAL A 54 -11.23 0.69 -15.28
N PRO A 55 -11.78 1.73 -15.94
CA PRO A 55 -12.20 3.02 -15.39
C PRO A 55 -13.70 3.11 -15.03
N SER A 56 -14.49 2.07 -15.32
CA SER A 56 -15.97 2.13 -15.33
C SER A 56 -16.60 2.30 -13.95
N GLY A 57 -16.07 1.61 -12.94
CA GLY A 57 -16.53 1.68 -11.55
C GLY A 57 -15.63 2.54 -10.65
N VAL A 58 -14.36 2.71 -11.03
CA VAL A 58 -13.39 3.54 -10.33
C VAL A 58 -12.58 4.31 -11.37
N SER A 59 -12.51 5.64 -11.26
CA SER A 59 -11.72 6.45 -12.19
C SER A 59 -10.22 6.13 -12.09
N VAL A 60 -9.43 6.49 -13.11
CA VAL A 60 -7.96 6.26 -13.07
C VAL A 60 -7.31 7.01 -11.92
N ASP A 61 -7.74 8.25 -11.65
CA ASP A 61 -7.21 9.04 -10.52
C ASP A 61 -7.60 8.44 -9.17
N ASP A 62 -8.82 7.93 -9.04
CA ASP A 62 -9.25 7.22 -7.83
C ASP A 62 -8.49 5.92 -7.63
N ALA A 63 -8.20 5.19 -8.72
CA ALA A 63 -7.38 4.00 -8.67
C ALA A 63 -5.94 4.31 -8.27
N LYS A 64 -5.36 5.45 -8.69
CA LYS A 64 -4.05 5.92 -8.20
C LYS A 64 -4.08 6.17 -6.69
N ARG A 65 -5.14 6.81 -6.19
CA ARG A 65 -5.34 7.01 -4.74
C ARG A 65 -5.50 5.67 -4.01
N ALA A 66 -6.20 4.71 -4.61
CA ALA A 66 -6.32 3.35 -4.08
C ALA A 66 -4.95 2.65 -4.00
N ALA A 67 -4.11 2.76 -5.03
CA ALA A 67 -2.76 2.21 -5.04
C ALA A 67 -1.87 2.83 -3.96
N ALA A 68 -1.96 4.16 -3.76
CA ALA A 68 -1.29 4.84 -2.66
C ALA A 68 -1.78 4.32 -1.30
N LEU A 69 -3.09 4.21 -1.09
CA LEU A 69 -3.66 3.66 0.15
C LEU A 69 -3.19 2.21 0.41
N CYS A 70 -3.10 1.37 -0.63
CA CYS A 70 -2.53 0.03 -0.49
C CYS A 70 -1.07 0.06 0.00
N ALA A 71 -0.23 0.93 -0.58
CA ALA A 71 1.16 1.06 -0.16
C ALA A 71 1.27 1.61 1.28
N ALA A 72 0.43 2.58 1.65
CA ALA A 72 0.38 3.10 3.02
C ALA A 72 -0.02 2.03 4.03
N ASN A 73 -1.00 1.20 3.69
CA ASN A 73 -1.42 0.06 4.50
C ASN A 73 -0.31 -0.97 4.68
N LEU A 74 0.51 -1.23 3.66
CA LEU A 74 1.68 -2.08 3.80
C LEU A 74 2.69 -1.49 4.79
N LEU A 75 2.99 -0.19 4.70
CA LEU A 75 3.88 0.47 5.66
C LEU A 75 3.32 0.44 7.08
N ARG A 76 2.02 0.68 7.27
CA ARG A 76 1.33 0.57 8.57
C ARG A 76 1.43 -0.85 9.15
N VAL A 77 1.23 -1.87 8.32
CA VAL A 77 1.39 -3.27 8.74
C VAL A 77 2.84 -3.55 9.13
N PHE A 78 3.82 -3.05 8.38
CA PHE A 78 5.24 -3.18 8.74
C PHE A 78 5.54 -2.52 10.08
N ILE A 79 5.04 -1.29 10.32
CA ILE A 79 5.19 -0.59 11.60
C ILE A 79 4.65 -1.43 12.75
N ARG A 80 3.43 -1.97 12.59
CA ARG A 80 2.77 -2.80 13.60
C ARG A 80 3.52 -4.10 13.90
N ASP A 81 3.93 -4.82 12.86
CA ASP A 81 4.40 -6.21 12.99
C ASP A 81 5.93 -6.34 13.07
N VAL A 82 6.68 -5.34 12.60
CA VAL A 82 8.15 -5.39 12.49
C VAL A 82 8.82 -4.24 13.25
N GLY A 83 8.21 -3.04 13.24
CA GLY A 83 8.72 -1.85 13.90
C GLY A 83 9.07 -0.72 12.93
N PRO A 84 9.97 0.21 13.30
CA PRO A 84 10.11 1.49 12.60
C PRO A 84 10.54 1.36 11.13
N LEU A 85 10.06 2.28 10.29
CA LEU A 85 10.33 2.29 8.85
C LEU A 85 11.81 2.54 8.50
N ASP A 86 12.61 3.06 9.43
CA ASP A 86 14.06 3.20 9.28
C ASP A 86 14.79 1.86 9.09
N ARG A 87 14.13 0.74 9.42
CA ARG A 87 14.66 -0.62 9.15
C ARG A 87 14.61 -1.01 7.67
N ILE A 88 13.86 -0.28 6.84
CA ILE A 88 13.74 -0.55 5.41
C ILE A 88 14.88 0.16 4.68
N GLU A 89 15.88 -0.59 4.23
CA GLU A 89 16.98 -0.01 3.43
C GLU A 89 16.48 0.42 2.04
N ARG A 90 15.67 -0.41 1.40
CA ARG A 90 15.13 -0.17 0.06
C ARG A 90 13.95 -1.07 -0.29
N ILE A 91 13.13 -0.60 -1.20
CA ILE A 91 12.11 -1.43 -1.86
C ILE A 91 12.74 -2.12 -3.09
N VAL A 92 12.82 -3.44 -3.05
CA VAL A 92 13.40 -4.24 -4.15
C VAL A 92 12.39 -4.47 -5.27
N LYS A 93 11.11 -4.64 -4.92
CA LYS A 93 10.04 -4.95 -5.87
C LYS A 93 8.69 -4.52 -5.31
N ILE A 94 7.81 -4.05 -6.21
CA ILE A 94 6.37 -3.85 -5.97
C ILE A 94 5.63 -4.70 -6.99
N THR A 95 4.58 -5.41 -6.56
CA THR A 95 3.67 -6.12 -7.47
C THR A 95 2.27 -5.58 -7.24
N GLY A 96 1.65 -5.03 -8.29
CA GLY A 96 0.33 -4.44 -8.24
C GLY A 96 -0.68 -5.20 -9.09
N PHE A 97 -1.89 -5.38 -8.56
CA PHE A 97 -3.01 -5.97 -9.28
C PHE A 97 -4.14 -4.93 -9.37
N VAL A 98 -4.51 -4.57 -10.60
CA VAL A 98 -5.56 -3.58 -10.87
C VAL A 98 -6.75 -4.28 -11.52
N ASN A 99 -7.89 -4.30 -10.83
CA ASN A 99 -9.14 -4.79 -11.40
C ASN A 99 -9.57 -3.86 -12.54
N SER A 100 -9.33 -4.28 -13.78
CA SER A 100 -9.42 -3.43 -14.97
C SER A 100 -10.54 -3.89 -15.88
N GLU A 101 -11.15 -2.96 -16.60
CA GLU A 101 -11.91 -3.29 -17.79
C GLU A 101 -10.98 -3.90 -18.86
N PRO A 102 -11.48 -4.82 -19.70
CA PRO A 102 -10.64 -5.52 -20.69
C PRO A 102 -9.90 -4.59 -21.65
N THR A 103 -10.41 -3.38 -21.89
CA THR A 103 -9.84 -2.39 -22.79
C THR A 103 -8.90 -1.40 -22.10
N PHE A 104 -8.75 -1.46 -20.78
CA PHE A 104 -7.88 -0.57 -20.02
C PHE A 104 -6.44 -1.13 -19.97
N SER A 105 -5.46 -0.29 -20.31
CA SER A 105 -4.04 -0.68 -20.42
C SER A 105 -3.08 0.28 -19.68
N GLU A 106 -3.62 1.19 -18.85
CA GLU A 106 -2.84 2.17 -18.09
C GLU A 106 -2.63 1.75 -16.63
N GLN A 107 -2.51 0.44 -16.36
CA GLN A 107 -2.25 -0.07 -14.99
C GLN A 107 -0.95 0.49 -14.41
N HIS A 108 0.04 0.77 -15.26
CA HIS A 108 1.29 1.42 -14.87
C HIS A 108 1.04 2.84 -14.30
N VAL A 109 0.10 3.60 -14.87
CA VAL A 109 -0.29 4.92 -14.35
C VAL A 109 -0.98 4.81 -12.99
N VAL A 110 -1.85 3.80 -12.81
CA VAL A 110 -2.47 3.49 -11.51
C VAL A 110 -1.40 3.17 -10.46
N MET A 111 -0.46 2.29 -10.81
CA MET A 111 0.59 1.85 -9.89
C MET A 111 1.60 2.94 -9.54
N ASN A 112 1.70 4.02 -10.32
CA ASN A 112 2.48 5.19 -9.91
C ASN A 112 1.98 5.80 -8.60
N GLY A 113 0.71 5.63 -8.22
CA GLY A 113 0.22 6.05 -6.90
C GLY A 113 0.93 5.34 -5.75
N ALA A 114 1.15 4.03 -5.86
CA ALA A 114 1.91 3.26 -4.87
C ALA A 114 3.41 3.63 -4.90
N SER A 115 4.00 3.72 -6.09
CA SER A 115 5.41 4.07 -6.26
C SER A 115 5.72 5.45 -5.70
N GLN A 116 4.88 6.44 -5.98
CA GLN A 116 5.07 7.81 -5.49
C GLN A 116 5.00 7.87 -3.97
N LEU A 117 4.01 7.22 -3.35
CA LEU A 117 3.94 7.17 -1.88
C LEU A 117 5.23 6.60 -1.28
N LEU A 118 5.72 5.48 -1.81
CA LEU A 118 6.92 4.85 -1.27
C LEU A 118 8.16 5.73 -1.44
N LEU A 119 8.27 6.49 -2.53
CA LEU A 119 9.34 7.47 -2.76
C LEU A 119 9.25 8.66 -1.80
N ASP A 120 8.04 9.14 -1.52
CA ASP A 120 7.84 10.29 -0.64
C ASP A 120 8.19 9.93 0.82
N VAL A 121 7.88 8.69 1.22
CA VAL A 121 8.03 8.20 2.60
C VAL A 121 9.43 7.65 2.91
N LEU A 122 9.97 6.73 2.09
CA LEU A 122 11.19 5.96 2.40
C LEU A 122 12.46 6.66 1.90
#